data_AF-A0A3D5F8J4-F1
#
_entry.id   AF-A0A3D5F8J4-F1
#
_cell.length_a   1.000
_cell.length_b   1.000
_cell.length_c   1.000
_cell.angle_alpha   90.00
_cell.angle_beta   90.00
_cell.angle_gamma   90.00
#
_symmetry.space_group_name_H-M   'P 1'
#
loop_
_entity.id
_entity.type
_entity.pdbx_description
1 polymer ?
#
loop_
_entity_poly.entity_id
_entity_poly.type
_entity_poly.pdbx_seq_one_letter_code
_entity_poly.pdbx_strand_id
1 'polypeptide(L)'
;MFTNFKIIMRLAMAALLTVLLTACGGSGSSTNSDYDEAYLHFYNGSPNGATVYMREVDGSDLGYAQFGDASALISGDKGDLELEFYRIDSDDQEVVIDTITVTLKTSYKTLVVLSGDFEAPVFDTYEYYRESLED
;
A
#
# COMPACT_ATOMS: atom_id res chain seq x y z
N MET A 1 40.92 27.54 -4.31
CA MET A 1 40.18 27.04 -5.50
C MET A 1 39.52 25.67 -5.24
N PHE A 2 38.92 25.45 -4.06
CA PHE A 2 38.36 24.13 -3.69
C PHE A 2 36.91 24.17 -3.15
N THR A 3 36.32 25.36 -3.00
CA THR A 3 34.97 25.51 -2.41
C THR A 3 33.86 25.36 -3.43
N ASN A 4 34.10 25.74 -4.69
CA ASN A 4 33.09 25.74 -5.76
C ASN A 4 32.75 24.31 -6.25
N PHE A 5 33.69 23.37 -6.15
CA PHE A 5 33.47 21.98 -6.59
C PHE A 5 32.48 21.23 -5.69
N LYS A 6 32.49 21.50 -4.38
CA LYS A 6 31.57 20.88 -3.42
C LYS A 6 30.13 21.39 -3.55
N ILE A 7 29.95 22.65 -3.97
CA ILE A 7 28.61 23.25 -4.16
C ILE A 7 27.96 22.69 -5.43
N ILE A 8 28.73 22.51 -6.50
CA ILE A 8 28.25 21.94 -7.77
C ILE A 8 27.82 20.47 -7.59
N MET A 9 28.57 19.69 -6.81
CA MET A 9 28.25 18.28 -6.52
C MET A 9 26.97 18.12 -5.68
N ARG A 10 26.68 19.05 -4.77
CA ARG A 10 25.43 19.04 -3.99
C ARG A 10 24.20 19.47 -4.81
N LEU A 11 24.39 20.36 -5.79
CA LEU A 11 23.31 20.80 -6.67
C LEU A 11 22.92 19.72 -7.70
N ALA A 12 23.89 18.93 -8.17
CA ALA A 12 23.64 17.81 -9.08
C ALA A 12 22.84 16.66 -8.43
N MET A 13 23.02 16.45 -7.12
CA MET A 13 22.32 15.38 -6.39
C MET A 13 20.87 15.76 -6.07
N ALA A 14 20.57 17.06 -5.88
CA ALA A 14 19.21 17.54 -5.70
C ALA A 14 18.36 17.51 -6.99
N ALA A 15 19.00 17.69 -8.15
CA ALA A 15 18.31 17.65 -9.45
C ALA A 15 17.95 16.22 -9.91
N LEU A 16 18.58 15.18 -9.34
CA LEU A 16 18.29 13.79 -9.69
C LEU A 16 17.05 13.24 -8.97
N LEU A 17 16.68 13.81 -7.81
CA LEU A 17 15.48 13.42 -7.06
C LEU A 17 14.17 13.85 -7.73
N THR A 18 14.18 14.88 -8.58
CA THR A 18 12.96 15.37 -9.24
C THR A 18 12.54 14.57 -10.47
N VAL A 19 13.43 13.71 -11.02
CA VAL A 19 13.14 12.91 -12.23
C VAL A 19 12.55 11.54 -11.88
N LEU A 20 12.65 11.09 -10.64
CA LEU A 20 12.07 9.81 -10.20
C LEU A 20 10.58 9.90 -9.82
N LEU A 21 10.01 11.12 -9.72
CA LEU A 21 8.57 11.29 -9.48
C LEU A 21 7.70 11.30 -10.76
N THR A 22 8.29 11.31 -11.96
CA THR A 22 7.52 11.32 -13.22
C THR A 22 7.09 9.92 -13.71
N ALA A 23 7.20 8.90 -12.85
CA ALA A 23 6.71 7.55 -13.16
C ALA A 23 5.22 7.35 -12.87
N CYS A 24 4.51 8.35 -12.34
CA CYS A 24 3.05 8.38 -12.36
C CYS A 24 2.59 8.83 -13.77
N GLY A 25 2.77 7.96 -14.74
CA GLY A 25 2.52 8.22 -16.16
C GLY A 25 1.72 7.08 -16.78
N GLY A 26 0.43 7.32 -17.01
CA GLY A 26 -0.42 6.32 -17.65
C GLY A 26 -1.85 6.78 -17.95
N SER A 27 -2.06 7.96 -18.55
CA SER A 27 -3.38 8.35 -19.06
C SER A 27 -3.77 7.48 -20.27
N GLY A 28 -4.52 6.41 -20.02
CA GLY A 28 -5.14 5.53 -21.00
C GLY A 28 -6.66 5.66 -20.94
N SER A 29 -7.27 6.13 -22.03
CA SER A 29 -8.67 6.52 -22.12
C SER A 29 -9.67 5.35 -22.06
N SER A 30 -10.83 5.64 -21.45
CA SER A 30 -12.19 5.11 -21.70
C SER A 30 -12.76 4.03 -20.77
N THR A 31 -13.19 4.45 -19.58
CA THR A 31 -14.52 4.15 -18.99
C THR A 31 -14.88 5.30 -18.04
N ASN A 32 -16.14 5.70 -18.00
CA ASN A 32 -16.65 6.91 -17.36
C ASN A 32 -16.66 6.82 -15.80
N SER A 33 -15.51 6.61 -15.18
CA SER A 33 -15.34 6.69 -13.73
C SER A 33 -14.38 7.82 -13.39
N ASP A 34 -14.68 8.61 -12.36
CA ASP A 34 -13.74 9.59 -11.80
C ASP A 34 -12.52 8.92 -11.11
N TYR A 35 -12.44 7.59 -11.15
CA TYR A 35 -11.49 6.75 -10.42
C TYR A 35 -10.73 5.86 -11.40
N ASP A 36 -9.61 6.35 -11.93
CA ASP A 36 -8.80 5.67 -12.95
C ASP A 36 -7.70 4.74 -12.38
N GLU A 37 -7.61 4.63 -11.06
CA GLU A 37 -6.63 3.79 -10.35
C GLU A 37 -7.30 2.55 -9.75
N ALA A 38 -6.49 1.57 -9.33
CA ALA A 38 -6.95 0.54 -8.40
C ALA A 38 -6.71 1.00 -6.95
N TYR A 39 -7.55 0.58 -6.01
CA TYR A 39 -7.44 1.00 -4.60
C TYR A 39 -7.37 -0.19 -3.65
N LEU A 40 -6.48 -0.12 -2.66
CA LEU A 40 -6.30 -1.12 -1.62
C LEU A 40 -6.54 -0.51 -0.24
N HIS A 41 -7.23 -1.25 0.62
CA HIS A 41 -7.51 -0.88 2.00
C HIS A 41 -7.40 -2.12 2.87
N PHE A 42 -6.81 -1.98 4.05
CA PHE A 42 -6.68 -3.07 5.01
C PHE A 42 -7.47 -2.75 6.27
N TYR A 43 -8.22 -3.72 6.80
CA TYR A 43 -8.90 -3.63 8.08
C TYR A 43 -8.38 -4.72 9.01
N ASN A 44 -7.92 -4.31 10.20
CA ASN A 44 -7.41 -5.21 11.22
C ASN A 44 -8.50 -5.51 12.25
N GLY A 45 -9.21 -6.60 12.05
CA GLY A 45 -10.17 -7.16 13.00
C GLY A 45 -9.60 -8.29 13.86
N SER A 46 -8.28 -8.52 13.86
CA SER A 46 -7.67 -9.66 14.56
C SER A 46 -7.82 -9.53 16.08
N PRO A 47 -8.32 -10.56 16.79
CA PRO A 47 -8.55 -10.51 18.22
C PRO A 47 -7.27 -10.37 19.06
N ASN A 48 -6.08 -10.57 18.46
CA ASN A 48 -4.79 -10.42 19.15
C ASN A 48 -4.52 -8.97 19.61
N GLY A 49 -5.24 -7.98 19.06
CA GLY A 49 -5.19 -6.59 19.53
C GLY A 49 -3.93 -5.81 19.13
N ALA A 50 -2.99 -6.44 18.41
CA ALA A 50 -1.76 -5.78 17.97
C ALA A 50 -1.98 -4.95 16.70
N THR A 51 -1.11 -3.96 16.48
CA THR A 51 -1.02 -3.27 15.20
C THR A 51 -0.42 -4.21 14.16
N VAL A 52 -1.03 -4.25 12.98
CA VAL A 52 -0.58 -5.07 11.85
C VAL A 52 -0.13 -4.15 10.73
N TYR A 53 1.05 -4.44 10.20
CA TYR A 53 1.68 -3.75 9.08
C TYR A 53 1.46 -4.57 7.81
N MET A 54 1.35 -3.87 6.68
CA MET A 54 1.13 -4.42 5.36
C MET A 54 2.20 -3.87 4.42
N ARG A 55 2.87 -4.77 3.70
CA ARG A 55 3.87 -4.44 2.69
C ARG A 55 3.73 -5.35 1.48
N GLU A 56 4.31 -4.93 0.37
CA GLU A 56 4.58 -5.84 -0.75
C GLU A 56 5.74 -6.77 -0.38
N VAL A 57 5.67 -8.05 -0.74
CA VAL A 57 6.71 -9.05 -0.41
C VAL A 57 8.11 -8.61 -0.87
N ASP A 58 8.23 -8.07 -2.08
CA ASP A 58 9.48 -7.62 -2.69
C ASP A 58 9.51 -6.10 -2.93
N GLY A 59 8.63 -5.35 -2.26
CA GLY A 59 8.36 -3.96 -2.59
C GLY A 59 8.39 -3.04 -1.37
N SER A 60 7.45 -2.10 -1.35
CA SER A 60 7.40 -1.05 -0.34
C SER A 60 6.41 -1.37 0.78
N ASP A 61 6.62 -0.76 1.95
CA ASP A 61 5.60 -0.71 3.00
C ASP A 61 4.39 0.08 2.49
N LEU A 62 3.20 -0.51 2.63
CA LEU A 62 1.96 0.06 2.11
C LEU A 62 1.17 0.75 3.22
N GLY A 63 1.25 0.27 4.45
CA GLY A 63 0.60 0.89 5.60
C GLY A 63 0.46 -0.03 6.79
N TYR A 64 -0.36 0.39 7.75
CA TYR A 64 -0.67 -0.39 8.95
C TYR A 64 -2.08 -0.09 9.44
N ALA A 65 -2.63 -0.97 10.27
CA ALA A 65 -3.90 -0.76 10.95
C ALA A 65 -3.83 -1.25 12.40
N GLN A 66 -4.36 -0.44 13.32
CA GLN A 66 -4.58 -0.85 14.70
C GLN A 66 -5.79 -1.79 14.80
N PHE A 67 -5.90 -2.50 15.91
CA PHE A 67 -7.06 -3.35 16.15
C PHE A 67 -8.38 -2.57 16.10
N GLY A 68 -9.33 -3.10 15.33
CA GLY A 68 -10.64 -2.50 15.11
C GLY A 68 -10.63 -1.33 14.13
N ASP A 69 -9.50 -1.05 13.48
CA ASP A 69 -9.31 0.11 12.59
C ASP A 69 -8.87 -0.32 11.17
N ALA A 70 -8.90 0.64 10.25
CA ALA A 70 -8.45 0.49 8.89
C ALA A 70 -7.16 1.29 8.61
N SER A 71 -6.38 0.82 7.63
CA SER A 71 -5.23 1.54 7.11
C SER A 71 -5.65 2.79 6.35
N ALA A 72 -4.68 3.58 5.89
CA ALA A 72 -4.94 4.54 4.83
C ALA A 72 -5.39 3.82 3.54
N LEU A 73 -6.17 4.52 2.71
CA LEU A 73 -6.50 4.05 1.37
C LEU A 73 -5.29 4.24 0.45
N ILE A 74 -4.84 3.16 -0.15
CA ILE A 74 -3.71 3.14 -1.08
C ILE A 74 -4.28 3.12 -2.50
N SER A 75 -3.66 3.85 -3.42
CA SER A 75 -3.97 3.83 -4.85
C SER A 75 -2.76 3.35 -5.63
N GLY A 76 -2.96 2.56 -6.68
CA GLY A 76 -1.89 2.09 -7.55
C GLY A 76 -2.38 1.34 -8.78
N ASP A 77 -1.44 0.66 -9.43
CA ASP A 77 -1.68 -0.06 -10.67
C ASP A 77 -2.58 -1.28 -10.48
N LYS A 78 -3.29 -1.65 -11.55
CA LYS A 78 -4.03 -2.92 -11.63
C LYS A 78 -3.07 -4.11 -11.80
N GLY A 79 -3.47 -5.27 -11.30
CA GLY A 79 -2.70 -6.51 -11.43
C GLY A 79 -2.72 -7.33 -10.14
N ASP A 80 -2.00 -8.45 -10.15
CA ASP A 80 -1.82 -9.25 -8.94
C ASP A 80 -0.74 -8.63 -8.06
N LEU A 81 -1.02 -8.54 -6.76
CA LEU A 81 -0.15 -7.98 -5.75
C LEU A 81 0.01 -8.98 -4.60
N GLU A 82 1.26 -9.36 -4.31
CA GLU A 82 1.59 -10.20 -3.16
C GLU A 82 1.83 -9.32 -1.93
N LEU A 83 1.00 -9.49 -0.92
CA LEU A 83 0.97 -8.73 0.32
C LEU A 83 1.47 -9.59 1.46
N GLU A 84 2.45 -9.08 2.21
CA GLU A 84 2.90 -9.66 3.47
C GLU A 84 2.36 -8.83 4.63
N PHE A 85 1.77 -9.53 5.61
CA PHE A 85 1.29 -8.95 6.85
C PHE A 85 2.19 -9.36 8.00
N TYR A 86 2.60 -8.39 8.82
CA TYR A 86 3.48 -8.66 9.96
C TYR A 86 3.13 -7.76 11.14
N ARG A 87 3.65 -8.11 12.32
CA ARG A 87 3.58 -7.30 13.53
C ARG A 87 4.96 -7.10 14.11
N ILE A 88 5.07 -6.11 15.00
CA ILE A 88 6.24 -5.96 15.88
C ILE A 88 5.91 -6.60 17.22
N ASP A 89 6.78 -7.48 17.71
CA ASP A 89 6.63 -8.10 19.04
C ASP A 89 7.22 -7.23 20.18
N SER A 90 7.22 -7.76 21.40
CA SER A 90 7.70 -7.02 22.58
C SER A 90 9.22 -6.83 22.61
N ASP A 91 9.96 -7.54 21.76
CA ASP A 91 11.41 -7.44 21.62
C ASP A 91 11.80 -6.61 20.36
N ASP A 92 10.85 -5.81 19.84
CA ASP A 92 10.98 -5.00 18.63
C ASP A 92 11.32 -5.83 17.37
N GLN A 93 10.96 -7.11 17.33
CA GLN A 93 11.19 -7.98 16.18
C GLN A 93 9.97 -8.05 15.27
N GLU A 94 10.23 -8.07 13.96
CA GLU A 94 9.20 -8.35 12.96
C GLU A 94 8.82 -9.83 13.00
N VAL A 95 7.53 -10.10 13.16
CA VAL A 95 6.95 -11.43 13.11
C VAL A 95 5.91 -11.44 12.00
N VAL A 96 6.20 -12.18 10.94
CA VAL A 96 5.28 -12.39 9.81
C VAL A 96 4.07 -13.17 10.30
N ILE A 97 2.89 -12.68 9.93
CA ILE A 97 1.60 -13.33 10.18
C ILE A 97 1.27 -14.24 9.01
N ASP A 98 1.18 -13.68 7.80
CA ASP A 98 0.94 -14.45 6.58
C ASP A 98 1.25 -13.61 5.33
N THR A 99 1.27 -14.28 4.17
CA THR A 99 1.33 -13.68 2.85
C THR A 99 0.10 -14.09 2.03
N ILE A 100 -0.53 -13.12 1.36
CA ILE A 100 -1.66 -13.37 0.46
C ILE A 100 -1.43 -12.70 -0.89
N THR A 101 -2.08 -13.22 -1.93
CA THR A 101 -2.15 -12.54 -3.23
C THR A 101 -3.53 -11.93 -3.42
N VAL A 102 -3.59 -10.66 -3.82
CA VAL A 102 -4.84 -9.99 -4.20
C VAL A 102 -4.76 -9.52 -5.65
N THR A 103 -5.87 -9.56 -6.37
CA THR A 103 -5.96 -8.96 -7.70
C THR A 103 -6.58 -7.57 -7.59
N LEU A 104 -5.84 -6.55 -8.01
CA LEU A 104 -6.28 -5.16 -8.07
C LEU A 104 -6.85 -4.84 -9.45
N LYS A 105 -7.96 -4.11 -9.48
CA LYS A 105 -8.67 -3.72 -10.71
C LYS A 105 -8.88 -2.20 -10.74
N THR A 106 -8.67 -1.60 -11.91
CA THR A 106 -8.96 -0.19 -12.16
C THR A 106 -10.41 0.14 -11.77
N SER A 107 -10.62 1.27 -11.09
CA SER A 107 -11.91 1.74 -10.59
C SER A 107 -12.53 0.89 -9.47
N TYR A 108 -11.83 -0.12 -8.95
CA TYR A 108 -12.28 -0.90 -7.80
C TYR A 108 -11.50 -0.58 -6.54
N LYS A 109 -12.19 -0.65 -5.41
CA LYS A 109 -11.61 -0.75 -4.08
C LYS A 109 -11.57 -2.21 -3.65
N THR A 110 -10.38 -2.70 -3.39
CA THR A 110 -10.12 -3.98 -2.72
C THR A 110 -9.94 -3.72 -1.23
N LEU A 111 -10.77 -4.35 -0.41
CA LEU A 111 -10.68 -4.34 1.05
C LEU A 111 -10.23 -5.72 1.53
N VAL A 112 -9.07 -5.76 2.18
CA VAL A 112 -8.56 -6.94 2.87
C VAL A 112 -8.94 -6.84 4.35
N VAL A 113 -9.54 -7.89 4.89
CA VAL A 113 -9.96 -7.98 6.29
C VAL A 113 -9.22 -9.13 6.96
N LEU A 114 -8.42 -8.81 7.98
CA LEU A 114 -7.85 -9.82 8.86
C LEU A 114 -8.78 -10.01 10.06
N SER A 115 -9.36 -11.20 10.21
CA SER A 115 -10.30 -11.51 11.31
C SER A 115 -9.85 -12.67 12.21
N GLY A 116 -8.89 -13.48 11.74
CA GLY A 116 -8.34 -14.62 12.49
C GLY A 116 -7.30 -14.23 13.55
N ASP A 117 -7.03 -15.18 14.44
CA ASP A 117 -5.89 -15.10 15.37
C ASP A 117 -4.57 -15.24 14.59
N PHE A 118 -3.46 -14.65 15.05
CA PHE A 118 -2.18 -14.73 14.34
C PHE A 118 -1.63 -16.16 14.16
N GLU A 119 -2.00 -17.11 15.02
CA GLU A 119 -1.62 -18.53 14.85
C GLU A 119 -2.50 -19.27 13.83
N ALA A 120 -3.66 -18.70 13.49
CA ALA A 120 -4.60 -19.21 12.50
C ALA A 120 -5.25 -18.03 11.77
N PRO A 121 -4.47 -17.26 10.98
CA PRO A 121 -4.95 -16.03 10.39
C PRO A 121 -6.03 -16.33 9.34
N VAL A 122 -6.98 -15.40 9.24
CA VAL A 122 -8.07 -15.48 8.25
C VAL A 122 -8.14 -14.14 7.55
N PHE A 123 -7.86 -14.16 6.25
CA PHE A 123 -7.93 -13.02 5.36
C PHE A 123 -9.12 -13.16 4.41
N ASP A 124 -10.07 -12.24 4.52
CA ASP A 124 -11.17 -12.10 3.57
C ASP A 124 -10.90 -10.90 2.65
N THR A 125 -11.19 -11.06 1.36
CA THR A 125 -11.03 -10.00 0.36
C THR A 125 -12.37 -9.63 -0.25
N TYR A 126 -12.70 -8.33 -0.23
CA TYR A 126 -13.91 -7.78 -0.80
C TYR A 126 -13.58 -6.73 -1.86
N GLU A 127 -14.30 -6.75 -2.98
CA GLU A 127 -14.10 -5.80 -4.07
C GLU A 127 -15.37 -4.97 -4.30
N TYR A 128 -15.20 -3.65 -4.43
CA TYR A 128 -16.30 -2.72 -4.67
C TYR A 128 -15.96 -1.81 -5.85
N TYR A 129 -16.86 -1.71 -6.82
CA TYR A 129 -16.73 -0.71 -7.87
C TYR A 129 -16.89 0.68 -7.26
N ARG A 130 -16.00 1.60 -7.62
CA ARG A 130 -16.08 3.00 -7.17
C ARG A 130 -16.78 3.82 -8.24
N GLU A 131 -17.89 4.41 -7.84
CA GLU A 131 -18.60 5.43 -8.61
C GLU A 131 -18.66 6.73 -7.82
N SER A 132 -18.73 7.85 -8.52
CA SER A 132 -19.14 9.11 -7.90
C SER A 132 -20.61 8.98 -7.49
N LEU A 133 -20.93 9.50 -6.30
CA LEU A 133 -22.33 9.68 -5.95
C LEU A 133 -22.82 10.87 -6.76
N GLU A 134 -23.86 10.67 -7.57
CA GLU A 134 -24.57 11.78 -8.20
C GLU A 134 -25.20 12.65 -7.10
N ASP A 135 -24.96 13.96 -7.14
CA ASP A 135 -25.52 14.96 -6.21
C ASP A 135 -27.05 15.06 -6.28
#